data_AF-A0A016SQS2-F1
#
_entry.id   AF-A0A016SQS2-F1
#
_cell.length_a   1.000
_cell.length_b   1.000
_cell.length_c   1.000
_cell.angle_alpha   90.00
_cell.angle_beta   90.00
_cell.angle_gamma   90.00
#
_symmetry.space_group_name_H-M   'P 1'
#
loop_
_entity.id
_entity.type
_entity.pdbx_description
1 polymer ?
#
loop_
_entity_poly.entity_id
_entity_poly.type
_entity_poly.pdbx_seq_one_letter_code
_entity_poly.pdbx_strand_id
1 'polypeptide(L)'
;MAQGSAPSTSAVSVPTTQPRHSFTKTGLARQYEHNCEVFDLLSPVAALAPEEQDVKKTLDRALELIRQRNELLVVADSDPAVFAFVDQRKKAEELETSNPVLAAYFKEKKKRRTQESIDSEPDVEVTASISVPRHISAALSV
;
A
#
# COMPACT_ATOMS: atom_id res chain seq x y z
N MET A 1 -24.44 48.72 35.06
CA MET A 1 -23.73 47.47 34.73
C MET A 1 -24.53 46.76 33.66
N ALA A 2 -23.97 46.56 32.46
CA ALA A 2 -24.57 45.73 31.42
C ALA A 2 -23.42 45.12 30.61
N GLN A 3 -23.14 43.84 30.85
CA GLN A 3 -22.18 43.05 30.07
C GLN A 3 -22.91 42.50 28.84
N GLY A 4 -22.42 42.86 27.65
CA GLY A 4 -22.82 42.21 26.40
C GLY A 4 -22.10 40.87 26.26
N SER A 5 -22.87 39.79 26.21
CA SER A 5 -22.36 38.43 25.97
C SER A 5 -22.01 38.25 24.49
N ALA A 6 -20.79 37.81 24.21
CA ALA A 6 -20.36 37.38 22.89
C ALA A 6 -20.98 36.01 22.52
N PRO A 7 -21.25 35.72 21.24
CA PRO A 7 -21.69 34.39 20.83
C PRO A 7 -20.49 33.45 20.70
N SER A 8 -20.50 32.38 21.49
CA SER A 8 -19.60 31.24 21.32
C SER A 8 -20.01 30.45 20.07
N THR A 9 -19.25 30.57 18.99
CA THR A 9 -19.36 29.67 17.84
C THR A 9 -18.70 28.34 18.20
N SER A 10 -19.52 27.38 18.65
CA SER A 10 -19.11 25.98 18.71
C SER A 10 -18.87 25.47 17.30
N ALA A 11 -17.60 25.35 16.90
CA ALA A 11 -17.21 24.63 15.71
C ALA A 11 -17.54 23.14 15.92
N VAL A 12 -18.64 22.68 15.32
CA VAL A 12 -18.96 21.26 15.20
C VAL A 12 -17.95 20.66 14.24
N SER A 13 -16.95 19.97 14.78
CA SER A 13 -16.06 19.10 14.01
C SER A 13 -16.89 17.91 13.54
N VAL A 14 -17.28 17.92 12.27
CA VAL A 14 -17.84 16.75 11.61
C VAL A 14 -16.72 15.70 11.53
N PRO A 15 -16.87 14.50 12.14
CA PRO A 15 -15.89 13.45 11.94
C PRO A 15 -16.09 12.90 10.52
N THR A 16 -15.13 13.13 9.64
CA THR A 16 -15.05 12.44 8.34
C THR A 16 -14.87 10.94 8.60
N THR A 17 -15.96 10.19 8.56
CA THR A 17 -16.01 8.74 8.74
C THR A 17 -15.53 8.02 7.48
N GLN A 18 -14.23 8.10 7.19
CA GLN A 18 -13.57 6.97 6.53
C GLN A 18 -12.99 6.08 7.64
N PRO A 19 -13.19 4.75 7.60
CA PRO A 19 -12.56 3.86 8.55
C PRO A 19 -11.04 4.03 8.42
N ARG A 20 -10.41 4.65 9.42
CA ARG A 20 -8.95 4.69 9.50
C ARG A 20 -8.46 3.26 9.62
N HIS A 21 -7.51 2.87 8.75
CA HIS A 21 -6.83 1.59 8.87
C HIS A 21 -6.30 1.42 10.30
N SER A 22 -6.59 0.29 10.93
CA SER A 22 -6.07 -0.02 12.26
C SER A 22 -4.71 -0.69 12.11
N PHE A 23 -3.66 0.09 12.28
CA PHE A 23 -2.29 -0.41 12.17
C PHE A 23 -1.93 -1.40 13.27
N THR A 24 -1.37 -2.55 12.89
CA THR A 24 -0.77 -3.50 13.83
C THR A 24 0.65 -3.07 14.24
N LYS A 25 1.36 -2.36 13.36
CA LYS A 25 2.72 -1.88 13.60
C LYS A 25 2.71 -0.41 14.03
N THR A 26 2.98 -0.15 15.31
CA THR A 26 2.98 1.21 15.89
C THR A 26 3.89 2.20 15.16
N GLY A 27 5.03 1.74 14.63
CA GLY A 27 5.94 2.60 13.87
C GLY A 27 5.38 3.07 12.51
N LEU A 28 4.53 2.27 11.86
CA LEU A 28 3.85 2.68 10.64
C LEU A 28 2.66 3.59 10.94
N ALA A 29 1.93 3.31 12.03
CA ALA A 29 0.85 4.15 12.53
C ALA A 29 1.30 5.60 12.75
N ARG A 30 2.40 5.80 13.49
CA ARG A 30 2.96 7.13 13.77
C ARG A 30 3.39 7.87 12.50
N GLN A 31 3.92 7.15 11.51
CA GLN A 31 4.28 7.75 10.22
C GLN A 31 3.04 8.17 9.43
N TYR A 32 2.00 7.34 9.42
CA TYR A 32 0.74 7.66 8.77
C TYR A 32 0.07 8.89 9.41
N GLU A 33 0.04 8.96 10.74
CA GLU A 33 -0.47 10.11 11.49
C GLU A 33 0.31 11.39 11.14
N HIS A 34 1.63 11.33 11.20
CA HIS A 34 2.48 12.47 10.84
C HIS A 34 2.25 12.93 9.38
N ASN A 35 2.16 11.99 8.44
CA ASN A 35 1.85 12.31 7.05
C ASN A 35 0.47 12.98 6.89
N CYS A 36 -0.54 12.55 7.66
CA CYS A 36 -1.85 13.19 7.66
C CYS A 36 -1.78 14.63 8.18
N GLU A 37 -1.03 14.88 9.27
CA GLU A 37 -0.81 16.24 9.78
C GLU A 37 -0.16 17.14 8.72
N VAL A 38 0.87 16.66 8.03
CA VAL A 38 1.53 17.40 6.95
C VAL A 38 0.55 17.65 5.79
N PHE A 39 -0.24 16.65 5.41
CA PHE A 39 -1.27 16.80 4.37
C PHE A 39 -2.29 17.88 4.72
N ASP A 40 -2.81 17.85 5.95
CA ASP A 40 -3.81 18.80 6.45
C ASP A 40 -3.26 20.23 6.52
N LEU A 41 -1.97 20.41 6.80
CA LEU A 41 -1.31 21.72 6.75
C LEU A 41 -1.11 22.24 5.32
N LEU A 42 -0.79 21.37 4.37
CA LEU A 42 -0.50 21.74 2.99
C LEU A 42 -1.76 21.92 2.13
N SER A 43 -2.83 21.17 2.40
CA SER A 43 -4.03 21.17 1.57
C SER A 43 -4.69 22.55 1.43
N PRO A 44 -4.85 23.37 2.49
CA PRO A 44 -5.38 24.72 2.35
C PRO A 44 -4.45 25.64 1.55
N VAL A 45 -3.14 25.47 1.70
CA VAL A 45 -2.13 26.27 0.97
C VAL A 45 -2.19 25.97 -0.53
N ALA A 46 -2.31 24.69 -0.90
CA ALA A 46 -2.47 24.26 -2.30
C ALA A 46 -3.79 24.76 -2.91
N ALA A 47 -4.88 24.75 -2.12
CA ALA A 47 -6.18 25.24 -2.56
C ALA A 47 -6.20 26.76 -2.85
N LEU A 48 -5.39 27.53 -2.13
CA LEU A 48 -5.28 28.98 -2.30
C LEU A 48 -4.18 29.40 -3.30
N ALA A 49 -3.33 28.46 -3.74
CA ALA A 49 -2.25 28.75 -4.66
C ALA A 49 -2.78 29.04 -6.09
N PRO A 50 -2.25 30.04 -6.81
CA PRO A 50 -2.69 30.37 -8.17
C PRO A 50 -2.43 29.22 -9.16
N GLU A 51 -3.43 28.89 -9.97
CA GLU A 51 -3.41 27.77 -10.93
C GLU A 51 -2.29 27.88 -11.98
N GLU A 52 -1.98 29.10 -12.42
CA GLU A 52 -0.97 29.35 -13.46
C GLU A 52 0.46 29.21 -12.95
N GLN A 53 0.66 29.08 -11.63
CA GLN A 53 1.98 29.03 -11.03
C GLN A 53 2.47 27.60 -10.83
N ASP A 54 3.75 27.37 -11.12
CA ASP A 54 4.41 26.09 -10.86
C ASP A 54 4.39 25.71 -9.37
N VAL A 55 4.18 26.68 -8.48
CA VAL A 55 3.99 26.47 -7.04
C VAL A 55 2.77 25.59 -6.77
N LYS A 56 1.62 25.84 -7.41
CA LYS A 56 0.43 25.01 -7.21
C LYS A 56 0.67 23.58 -7.68
N LYS A 57 1.19 23.40 -8.89
CA LYS A 57 1.55 22.08 -9.43
C LYS A 57 2.51 21.32 -8.51
N THR A 58 3.45 22.03 -7.90
CA THR A 58 4.41 21.44 -6.95
C THR A 58 3.72 21.02 -5.65
N LEU A 59 2.82 21.84 -5.11
CA LEU A 59 2.04 21.53 -3.92
C LEU A 59 1.09 20.36 -4.15
N ASP A 60 0.37 20.35 -5.27
CA ASP A 60 -0.52 19.24 -5.65
C ASP A 60 0.26 17.94 -5.80
N ARG A 61 1.46 18.00 -6.41
CA ARG A 61 2.36 16.85 -6.48
C ARG A 61 2.81 16.38 -5.10
N ALA A 62 3.11 17.30 -4.18
CA ALA A 62 3.49 16.94 -2.81
C ALA A 62 2.34 16.24 -2.07
N LEU A 63 1.12 16.76 -2.17
CA LEU A 63 -0.08 16.15 -1.58
C LEU A 63 -0.32 14.74 -2.15
N GLU A 64 -0.19 14.57 -3.46
CA GLU A 64 -0.33 13.26 -4.11
C GLU A 64 0.75 12.27 -3.63
N LEU A 65 2.01 12.70 -3.50
CA LEU A 65 3.08 11.85 -2.97
C LEU A 65 2.82 11.42 -1.51
N ILE A 66 2.27 12.32 -0.69
CA ILE A 66 1.90 11.99 0.69
C ILE A 66 0.75 10.97 0.71
N ARG A 67 -0.25 11.14 -0.15
CA ARG A 67 -1.37 10.19 -0.29
C ARG A 67 -0.87 8.80 -0.67
N GLN A 68 -0.05 8.70 -1.72
CA GLN A 68 0.54 7.44 -2.16
C GLN A 68 1.40 6.80 -1.07
N ARG A 69 2.14 7.60 -0.29
CA ARG A 69 2.91 7.10 0.85
C ARG A 69 1.99 6.51 1.92
N ASN A 70 0.87 7.15 2.22
CA ASN A 70 -0.10 6.64 3.19
C ASN A 70 -0.72 5.32 2.74
N GLU A 71 -1.08 5.19 1.46
CA GLU A 71 -1.56 3.93 0.88
C GLU A 71 -0.50 2.82 1.00
N LEU A 72 0.77 3.14 0.70
CA LEU A 72 1.89 2.22 0.86
C LEU A 72 2.07 1.75 2.32
N LEU A 73 1.93 2.66 3.29
CA LEU A 73 2.02 2.33 4.71
C LEU A 73 0.92 1.36 5.13
N VAL A 74 -0.32 1.56 4.65
CA VAL A 74 -1.45 0.67 4.92
C VAL A 74 -1.18 -0.74 4.39
N VAL A 75 -0.70 -0.86 3.14
CA VAL A 75 -0.34 -2.16 2.57
C VAL A 75 0.82 -2.80 3.33
N ALA A 76 1.86 -2.03 3.67
CA ALA A 76 3.03 -2.51 4.40
C ALA A 76 2.73 -3.01 5.82
N ASP A 77 1.63 -2.55 6.41
CA ASP A 77 1.15 -3.04 7.69
C ASP A 77 0.73 -4.52 7.61
N SER A 78 0.31 -5.00 6.44
CA SER A 78 0.03 -6.43 6.19
C SER A 78 1.19 -7.14 5.49
N ASP A 79 1.80 -6.50 4.50
CA ASP A 79 2.89 -7.07 3.69
C ASP A 79 4.09 -6.12 3.59
N PRO A 80 5.12 -6.28 4.46
CA PRO A 80 6.33 -5.47 4.42
C PRO A 80 7.14 -5.58 3.11
N ALA A 81 6.95 -6.63 2.30
CA ALA A 81 7.70 -6.84 1.06
C ALA A 81 7.39 -5.75 0.02
N VAL A 82 6.27 -5.04 0.16
CA VAL A 82 5.89 -3.92 -0.71
C VAL A 82 6.95 -2.82 -0.74
N PHE A 83 7.70 -2.58 0.34
CA PHE A 83 8.78 -1.59 0.35
C PHE A 83 9.93 -2.00 -0.59
N ALA A 84 10.36 -3.26 -0.52
CA ALA A 84 11.41 -3.77 -1.39
C ALA A 84 10.98 -3.72 -2.87
N PHE A 85 9.71 -4.01 -3.15
CA PHE A 85 9.14 -3.87 -4.49
C PHE A 85 9.20 -2.42 -4.99
N VAL A 86 8.77 -1.45 -4.17
CA VAL A 86 8.82 -0.02 -4.50
C VAL A 86 10.25 0.44 -4.75
N ASP A 87 11.21 0.04 -3.90
CA ASP A 87 12.61 0.39 -4.06
C ASP A 87 13.22 -0.21 -5.33
N GLN A 88 12.87 -1.46 -5.65
CA GLN A 88 13.30 -2.09 -6.90
C GLN A 88 12.73 -1.35 -8.11
N ARG A 89 11.46 -0.93 -8.06
CA ARG A 89 10.84 -0.15 -9.13
C ARG A 89 11.53 1.19 -9.32
N LYS A 90 11.82 1.93 -8.24
CA LYS A 90 12.55 3.20 -8.30
C LYS A 90 13.92 3.05 -8.96
N LYS A 91 14.69 2.02 -8.56
CA LYS A 91 15.98 1.71 -9.20
C LYS A 91 15.85 1.41 -10.69
N ALA A 92 14.77 0.75 -11.10
CA ALA A 92 14.50 0.50 -12.52
C ALA A 92 14.15 1.78 -13.29
N GLU A 93 13.36 2.69 -12.71
CA GLU A 93 13.03 4.01 -13.28
C GLU A 93 14.28 4.90 -13.41
N GLU A 94 15.15 4.89 -12.40
CA GLU A 94 16.46 5.56 -12.42
C GLU A 94 17.36 4.99 -13.53
N LEU A 95 17.40 3.67 -13.69
CA LEU A 95 18.15 3.02 -14.78
C LEU A 95 17.58 3.37 -16.15
N GLU A 96 16.26 3.42 -16.29
CA GLU A 96 15.60 3.81 -17.55
C GLU A 96 15.91 5.25 -17.94
N THR A 97 15.99 6.15 -16.96
CA THR A 97 16.34 7.56 -17.17
C THR A 97 17.82 7.74 -17.50
N SER A 98 18.71 6.99 -16.84
CA SER A 98 20.17 7.13 -17.00
C SER A 98 20.76 6.34 -18.16
N ASN A 99 20.22 5.14 -18.45
CA ASN A 99 20.67 4.27 -19.53
C ASN A 99 19.53 3.41 -20.10
N PRO A 100 18.77 3.94 -21.07
CA PRO A 100 17.59 3.27 -21.61
C PRO A 100 17.91 1.95 -22.33
N VAL A 101 19.11 1.82 -22.92
CA VAL A 101 19.53 0.60 -23.62
C VAL A 101 19.70 -0.56 -22.63
N LEU A 102 20.37 -0.32 -21.51
CA LEU A 102 20.52 -1.33 -20.46
C LEU A 102 19.18 -1.64 -19.79
N ALA A 103 18.34 -0.63 -19.56
CA ALA A 103 16.99 -0.85 -19.02
C ALA A 103 16.16 -1.77 -19.92
N ALA A 104 16.17 -1.56 -21.24
CA ALA A 104 15.50 -2.42 -22.22
C ALA A 104 16.04 -3.86 -22.20
N TYR A 105 17.37 -4.03 -22.12
CA TYR A 105 17.99 -5.35 -22.02
C TYR A 105 17.55 -6.11 -20.77
N PHE A 106 17.54 -5.47 -19.59
CA PHE A 106 17.10 -6.13 -18.36
C PHE A 106 15.60 -6.45 -18.37
N LYS A 107 14.75 -5.61 -18.99
CA LYS A 107 13.32 -5.89 -19.20
C LYS A 107 13.12 -7.14 -20.07
N GLU A 108 13.83 -7.24 -21.19
CA GLU A 108 13.79 -8.39 -22.11
C GLU A 108 14.32 -9.67 -21.43
N LYS A 109 15.43 -9.59 -20.69
CA LYS A 109 15.98 -10.72 -19.95
C LYS A 109 15.03 -11.24 -18.87
N LYS A 110 14.32 -10.35 -18.17
CA LYS A 110 13.32 -10.75 -17.15
C LYS A 110 12.14 -11.47 -17.80
N LYS A 111 11.65 -10.97 -18.94
CA LYS A 111 10.56 -11.61 -19.71
C LYS A 111 10.90 -13.05 -20.13
N ARG A 112 12.13 -13.29 -20.59
CA ARG A 112 12.60 -14.63 -20.98
C ARG A 112 12.63 -15.62 -19.81
N ARG A 113 13.09 -15.19 -18.64
CA ARG A 113 13.10 -16.04 -17.43
C ARG A 113 11.70 -16.42 -16.96
N THR A 114 10.74 -15.50 -17.04
CA THR A 114 9.35 -15.79 -16.70
C THR A 114 8.73 -16.79 -17.68
N GLN A 115 9.05 -16.69 -18.97
CA GLN A 115 8.59 -17.65 -19.98
C GLN A 115 9.19 -19.05 -19.74
N GLU A 116 10.49 -19.14 -19.47
CA GLU A 116 11.17 -20.42 -19.19
C GLU A 116 10.60 -21.13 -17.95
N SER A 117 10.14 -20.40 -16.92
CA SER A 117 9.51 -21.00 -15.73
C SER A 117 8.06 -21.48 -15.95
N ILE A 118 7.36 -20.93 -16.93
CA ILE A 118 5.98 -21.35 -17.26
C ILE A 118 6.02 -22.63 -18.09
N ASP A 119 7.02 -22.78 -18.96
CA ASP A 119 7.16 -23.94 -19.83
C ASP A 119 7.75 -25.19 -19.11
N SER A 120 8.03 -25.10 -17.80
CA SER A 120 8.69 -26.16 -17.02
C SER A 120 7.90 -26.70 -15.80
N GLU A 121 6.59 -26.46 -15.69
CA GLU A 121 5.70 -27.24 -14.81
C GLU A 121 5.30 -28.57 -15.50
N PRO A 122 5.76 -29.76 -15.03
CA PRO A 122 5.20 -31.02 -15.50
C PRO A 122 3.89 -31.33 -14.78
N ASP A 123 2.88 -31.79 -15.54
CA ASP A 123 1.64 -32.40 -15.04
C ASP A 123 1.97 -33.50 -14.01
N VAL A 124 1.78 -33.22 -12.72
CA VAL A 124 1.86 -34.25 -11.68
C VAL A 124 0.54 -35.02 -11.64
N GLU A 125 0.57 -36.17 -12.30
CA GLU A 125 -0.45 -37.21 -12.33
C GLU A 125 -0.94 -37.57 -10.91
N VAL A 126 -2.26 -37.46 -10.71
CA VAL A 126 -2.94 -37.82 -9.47
C VAL A 126 -2.86 -39.34 -9.26
N THR A 127 -1.99 -39.80 -8.35
CA THR A 127 -2.07 -41.17 -7.82
C THR A 127 -2.85 -41.17 -6.51
N ALA A 128 -4.17 -41.27 -6.62
CA ALA A 128 -5.06 -41.51 -5.50
C ALA A 128 -4.78 -42.90 -4.90
N SER A 129 -4.08 -42.94 -3.76
CA SER A 129 -4.00 -44.15 -2.95
C SER A 129 -5.29 -44.30 -2.14
N ILE A 130 -6.23 -45.09 -2.68
CA ILE A 130 -7.44 -45.53 -2.01
C ILE A 130 -7.05 -46.48 -0.87
N SER A 131 -7.15 -46.02 0.36
CA SER A 131 -7.07 -46.88 1.56
C SER A 131 -8.46 -47.43 1.88
N VAL A 132 -8.64 -48.74 1.74
CA VAL A 132 -9.89 -49.44 2.01
C VAL A 132 -10.01 -49.72 3.53
N PRO A 133 -11.16 -49.46 4.18
CA PRO A 133 -11.35 -49.78 5.58
C PRO A 133 -11.66 -51.28 5.78
N ARG A 134 -10.92 -51.96 6.67
CA ARG A 134 -11.28 -53.29 7.17
C ARG A 134 -12.19 -53.18 8.40
N HIS A 135 -13.47 -53.51 8.21
CA HIS A 135 -14.39 -53.91 9.28
C HIS A 135 -14.17 -55.38 9.64
N ILE A 136 -13.85 -55.70 10.91
CA ILE A 136 -14.20 -56.95 11.64
C ILE A 136 -14.13 -56.61 13.15
N SER A 137 -15.23 -56.30 13.85
CA SER A 137 -16.16 -57.21 14.58
C SER A 137 -15.50 -58.16 15.60
N ALA A 138 -15.69 -57.89 16.90
CA ALA A 138 -16.31 -58.82 17.86
C ALA A 138 -16.11 -58.32 19.30
N ALA A 139 -17.24 -58.01 19.94
CA ALA A 139 -17.39 -57.88 21.38
C ALA A 139 -17.42 -59.27 22.02
N LEU A 140 -16.84 -59.43 23.21
CA LEU A 140 -17.34 -60.22 24.36
C LEU A 140 -16.24 -60.35 25.41
N SER A 141 -16.44 -59.72 26.57
CA SER A 141 -15.80 -60.12 27.82
C SER A 141 -16.86 -60.03 28.92
N VAL A 142 -17.20 -61.19 29.47
CA VAL A 142 -17.79 -61.39 30.80
C VAL A 142 -16.77 -62.23 31.57
#